data_AF-A0A930R5K1-F1
#
_entry.id   AF-A0A930R5K1-F1
#
_cell.length_a   1.000
_cell.length_b   1.000
_cell.length_c   1.000
_cell.angle_alpha   90.00
_cell.angle_beta   90.00
_cell.angle_gamma   90.00
#
_symmetry.space_group_name_H-M   'P 1'
#
loop_
_entity.id
_entity.type
_entity.pdbx_description
1 polymer ?
#
loop_
_entity_poly.entity_id
_entity_poly.type
_entity_poly.pdbx_seq_one_letter_code
_entity_poly.pdbx_strand_id
1 'polypeptide(L)'
;GKDFSVHKLSHPLSAHYDATHGRALTALWGSWARFAYPYDPARFAQFAADLFGIDAGTDEERARAGIRHMEEFFTSIGMPTSIGGLGIGTLSAGTIEQLADDATQEDRIRIGVFHPLTRADAITIYTAANH
;
A
#
# COMPACT_ATOMS: atom_id res chain seq x y z
N GLY A 1 -15.58 -0.16 -10.60
CA GLY A 1 -15.52 -1.37 -9.74
C GLY A 1 -14.82 -1.06 -8.45
N LYS A 2 -14.98 -1.87 -7.39
CA LYS A 2 -14.23 -1.72 -6.14
C LYS A 2 -12.76 -2.07 -6.39
N ASP A 3 -11.82 -1.20 -6.01
CA ASP A 3 -10.39 -1.51 -6.10
C ASP A 3 -9.92 -2.22 -4.83
N PHE A 4 -9.31 -3.39 -5.01
CA PHE A 4 -8.75 -4.24 -3.95
C PHE A 4 -7.26 -4.49 -4.18
N SER A 5 -6.59 -3.62 -4.93
CA SER A 5 -5.19 -3.77 -5.33
C SER A 5 -4.26 -3.99 -4.13
N VAL A 6 -4.32 -3.11 -3.13
CA VAL A 6 -3.54 -3.26 -1.88
C VAL A 6 -3.87 -4.53 -1.09
N HIS A 7 -5.12 -5.02 -1.13
CA HIS A 7 -5.48 -6.28 -0.48
C HIS A 7 -4.85 -7.48 -1.20
N LYS A 8 -4.88 -7.48 -2.54
CA LYS A 8 -4.24 -8.54 -3.33
C LYS A 8 -2.73 -8.54 -3.17
N LEU A 9 -2.10 -7.36 -3.05
CA LEU A 9 -0.68 -7.23 -2.72
C LEU A 9 -0.35 -7.74 -1.31
N SER A 10 -1.25 -7.67 -0.33
CA SER A 10 -0.94 -8.17 1.02
C SER A 10 -1.07 -9.69 1.18
N HIS A 11 -1.67 -10.39 0.20
CA HIS A 11 -1.89 -11.84 0.28
C HIS A 11 -0.58 -12.65 0.35
N PRO A 12 0.40 -12.45 -0.55
CA PRO A 12 1.67 -13.18 -0.47
C PRO A 12 2.38 -12.88 0.86
N LEU A 13 2.40 -11.62 1.29
CA LEU A 13 3.04 -11.23 2.54
C LEU A 13 2.42 -11.94 3.76
N SER A 14 1.08 -12.04 3.78
CA SER A 14 0.37 -12.79 4.83
C SER A 14 0.70 -14.29 4.79
N ALA A 15 0.75 -14.88 3.59
CA ALA A 15 1.01 -16.30 3.39
C ALA A 15 2.45 -16.70 3.74
N HIS A 16 3.44 -15.88 3.39
CA HIS A 16 4.86 -16.17 3.61
C HIS A 16 5.28 -16.01 5.07
N TYR A 17 4.66 -15.10 5.82
CA TYR A 17 5.11 -14.70 7.16
C TYR A 17 4.09 -14.94 8.28
N ASP A 18 2.98 -15.64 8.00
CA ASP A 18 1.86 -15.85 8.92
C ASP A 18 1.39 -14.55 9.60
N ALA A 19 1.54 -13.43 8.89
CA ALA A 19 1.08 -12.14 9.37
C ALA A 19 -0.44 -12.12 9.29
N THR A 20 -1.13 -11.83 10.40
CA THR A 20 -2.58 -11.64 10.40
C THR A 20 -2.96 -10.67 9.29
N HIS A 21 -3.94 -11.03 8.45
CA HIS A 21 -4.25 -10.34 7.18
C HIS A 21 -4.34 -8.80 7.29
N GLY A 22 -4.93 -8.29 8.38
CA GLY A 22 -5.02 -6.85 8.64
C GLY A 22 -3.66 -6.15 8.81
N ARG A 23 -2.69 -6.79 9.48
CA ARG A 23 -1.33 -6.25 9.65
C ARG A 23 -0.58 -6.17 8.33
N ALA A 24 -0.68 -7.20 7.49
CA ALA A 24 -0.04 -7.19 6.18
C ALA A 24 -0.62 -6.10 5.25
N LEU A 25 -1.93 -5.84 5.36
CA LEU A 25 -2.59 -4.76 4.62
C LEU A 25 -2.08 -3.38 5.03
N THR A 26 -2.07 -3.07 6.33
CA THR A 26 -1.63 -1.75 6.81
C THR A 26 -0.14 -1.52 6.55
N ALA A 27 0.67 -2.58 6.59
CA ALA A 27 2.10 -2.53 6.27
C ALA A 27 2.40 -2.09 4.84
N LEU A 28 1.46 -2.30 3.89
CA LEU A 28 1.63 -1.93 2.49
C LEU A 28 0.84 -0.67 2.10
N TRP A 29 -0.19 -0.30 2.86
CA TRP A 29 -1.16 0.72 2.48
C TRP A 29 -0.52 2.07 2.18
N GLY A 30 0.41 2.52 3.01
CA GLY A 30 1.09 3.80 2.83
C GLY A 30 1.93 3.87 1.55
N SER A 31 2.69 2.82 1.27
CA SER A 31 3.52 2.72 0.06
C SER A 31 2.67 2.58 -1.20
N TRP A 32 1.60 1.78 -1.15
CA TRP A 32 0.63 1.69 -2.23
C TRP A 32 -0.07 3.03 -2.48
N ALA A 33 -0.51 3.72 -1.43
CA ALA A 33 -1.22 4.99 -1.57
C ALA A 33 -0.32 6.07 -2.17
N ARG A 34 0.97 6.13 -1.75
CA ARG A 34 1.98 7.02 -2.35
C ARG A 34 2.25 6.73 -3.82
N PHE A 35 2.20 5.45 -4.21
CA PHE A 35 2.31 5.04 -5.61
C PHE A 35 1.05 5.41 -6.41
N ALA A 36 -0.13 5.23 -5.83
CA ALA A 36 -1.40 5.32 -6.53
C ALA A 36 -1.98 6.74 -6.64
N TYR A 37 -1.77 7.62 -5.65
CA TYR A 37 -2.40 8.96 -5.65
C TYR A 37 -2.04 9.84 -6.86
N PRO A 38 -0.84 9.78 -7.48
CA PRO A 38 -0.53 10.63 -8.63
C PRO A 38 -1.43 10.37 -9.85
N TYR A 39 -2.07 9.19 -9.94
CA TYR A 39 -2.99 8.86 -11.03
C TYR A 39 -4.38 9.51 -10.87
N ASP A 40 -4.78 9.92 -9.66
CA ASP A 40 -6.01 10.66 -9.38
C ASP A 40 -5.88 11.42 -8.03
N PRO A 41 -5.13 12.54 -7.98
CA PRO A 41 -4.88 13.25 -6.72
C PRO A 41 -6.16 13.74 -6.06
N ALA A 42 -7.15 14.15 -6.86
CA ALA A 42 -8.45 14.64 -6.38
C ALA A 42 -9.20 13.58 -5.56
N ARG A 43 -9.14 12.30 -5.97
CA ARG A 43 -9.72 11.19 -5.19
C ARG A 43 -9.10 11.06 -3.81
N PHE A 44 -7.78 11.18 -3.70
CA PHE A 44 -7.08 11.08 -2.43
C PHE A 44 -7.22 12.36 -1.59
N ALA A 45 -7.37 13.52 -2.22
CA ALA A 45 -7.72 14.77 -1.55
C ALA A 45 -9.13 14.70 -0.94
N GLN A 46 -10.11 14.14 -1.67
CA GLN A 46 -11.46 13.90 -1.14
C GLN A 46 -11.44 12.95 0.06
N PHE A 47 -10.66 11.86 -0.02
CA PHE A 47 -10.43 10.98 1.13
C PHE A 47 -9.86 11.73 2.34
N ALA A 48 -8.89 12.62 2.12
CA ALA A 48 -8.28 13.42 3.18
C ALA A 48 -9.29 14.41 3.81
N ALA A 49 -10.17 15.00 3.01
CA ALA A 49 -11.26 15.84 3.46
C ALA A 49 -12.27 15.07 4.31
N ASP A 50 -12.77 13.95 3.78
CA ASP A 50 -13.89 13.20 4.36
C ASP A 50 -13.53 12.56 5.71
N LEU A 51 -12.30 12.08 5.87
CA LEU A 51 -11.88 11.40 7.10
C LEU A 51 -11.18 12.31 8.10
N PHE A 52 -10.45 13.33 7.63
CA PHE A 52 -9.55 14.12 8.48
C PHE A 52 -9.81 15.62 8.42
N GLY A 53 -10.78 16.09 7.63
CA GLY A 53 -11.10 17.52 7.50
C GLY A 53 -10.00 18.36 6.84
N ILE A 54 -9.20 17.76 5.96
CA ILE A 54 -8.04 18.42 5.34
C ILE A 54 -8.49 19.09 4.03
N ASP A 55 -8.84 20.37 4.13
CA ASP A 55 -9.46 21.12 3.02
C ASP A 55 -8.61 22.26 2.44
N ALA A 56 -7.47 22.56 3.06
CA ALA A 56 -6.55 23.59 2.59
C ALA A 56 -5.43 23.00 1.73
N GLY A 57 -5.07 23.71 0.66
CA GLY A 57 -3.97 23.35 -0.25
C GLY A 57 -4.44 22.70 -1.55
N THR A 58 -3.47 22.34 -2.39
CA THR A 58 -3.68 21.60 -3.65
C THR A 58 -4.12 20.16 -3.39
N ASP A 59 -4.73 19.51 -4.38
CA ASP A 59 -5.13 18.11 -4.27
C ASP A 59 -3.96 17.19 -3.90
N GLU A 60 -2.76 17.45 -4.42
CA GLU A 60 -1.59 16.66 -4.07
C GLU A 60 -1.14 16.87 -2.62
N GLU A 61 -1.15 18.12 -2.13
CA GLU A 61 -0.81 18.42 -0.73
C GLU A 61 -1.79 17.75 0.23
N ARG A 62 -3.08 17.84 -0.08
CA ARG A 62 -4.17 17.21 0.68
C ARG A 62 -4.08 15.69 0.63
N ALA A 63 -3.85 15.10 -0.54
CA ALA A 63 -3.64 13.65 -0.70
C ALA A 63 -2.46 13.15 0.14
N ARG A 64 -1.30 13.82 0.06
CA ARG A 64 -0.13 13.47 0.86
C ARG A 64 -0.39 13.61 2.36
N ALA A 65 -1.15 14.64 2.77
CA ALA A 65 -1.54 14.81 4.16
C ALA A 65 -2.49 13.70 4.64
N GLY A 66 -3.53 13.36 3.86
CA GLY A 66 -4.44 12.27 4.19
C GLY A 66 -3.73 10.92 4.31
N ILE A 67 -2.75 10.63 3.44
CA ILE A 67 -1.94 9.41 3.54
C ILE A 67 -1.17 9.36 4.86
N ARG A 68 -0.52 10.46 5.26
CA ARG A 68 0.21 10.54 6.54
C ARG A 68 -0.73 10.34 7.74
N HIS A 69 -1.87 11.01 7.76
CA HIS A 69 -2.83 10.87 8.86
C HIS A 69 -3.41 9.46 8.97
N MET A 70 -3.58 8.75 7.85
CA MET A 70 -4.00 7.35 7.89
C MET A 70 -2.91 6.44 8.49
N GLU A 71 -1.64 6.66 8.17
CA GLU A 71 -0.52 5.92 8.78
C GLU A 71 -0.36 6.23 10.28
N GLU A 72 -0.54 7.50 10.67
CA GLU A 72 -0.58 7.91 12.08
C GLU A 72 -1.73 7.19 12.81
N PHE A 73 -2.91 7.10 12.18
CA PHE A 73 -4.03 6.35 12.72
C PHE A 73 -3.69 4.86 12.88
N PHE A 74 -3.11 4.19 11.87
CA PHE A 74 -2.66 2.80 11.99
C PHE A 74 -1.67 2.61 13.14
N THR A 75 -0.69 3.50 13.25
CA THR A 75 0.30 3.48 14.32
C THR A 75 -0.38 3.62 15.70
N SER A 76 -1.36 4.52 15.82
CA SER A 76 -2.09 4.79 17.07
C SER A 76 -2.87 3.58 17.59
N ILE A 77 -3.28 2.66 16.70
CA ILE A 77 -3.98 1.42 17.04
C ILE A 77 -3.06 0.18 17.04
N GLY A 78 -1.74 0.38 17.01
CA GLY A 78 -0.75 -0.71 17.06
C GLY A 78 -0.60 -1.51 15.77
N MET A 79 -1.04 -0.96 14.63
CA MET A 79 -0.90 -1.59 13.31
C MET A 79 0.39 -1.13 12.63
N PRO A 80 1.08 -2.02 11.89
CA PRO A 80 2.30 -1.67 11.19
C PRO A 80 1.99 -0.81 9.96
N THR A 81 2.92 0.08 9.62
CA THR A 81 2.87 0.94 8.41
C THR A 81 3.96 0.60 7.40
N SER A 82 4.76 -0.43 7.69
CA SER A 82 5.85 -0.93 6.85
C SER A 82 6.05 -2.43 7.06
N ILE A 83 6.78 -3.07 6.15
CA ILE A 83 7.15 -4.49 6.26
C ILE A 83 8.04 -4.73 7.48
N GLY A 84 8.99 -3.83 7.79
CA GLY A 84 9.80 -3.93 9.00
C GLY A 84 8.95 -3.88 10.28
N GLY A 85 7.86 -3.09 10.26
CA GLY A 85 6.87 -3.02 11.34
C GLY A 85 6.13 -4.33 11.62
N LEU A 86 6.19 -5.32 10.72
CA LEU A 86 5.65 -6.66 10.98
C LEU A 86 6.51 -7.47 11.96
N GLY A 87 7.74 -7.03 12.27
CA GLY A 87 8.68 -7.75 13.12
C GLY A 87 9.48 -8.83 12.39
N ILE A 88 9.40 -8.86 11.05
CA ILE A 88 10.14 -9.81 10.19
C ILE A 88 11.44 -9.24 9.64
N GLY A 89 11.75 -7.97 9.95
CA GLY A 89 12.86 -7.23 9.38
C GLY A 89 12.61 -6.79 7.94
N THR A 90 13.67 -6.38 7.25
CA THR A 90 13.63 -6.03 5.83
C THR A 90 13.87 -7.25 4.96
N LEU A 91 13.18 -7.32 3.83
CA LEU A 91 13.27 -8.38 2.85
C LEU A 91 14.42 -8.16 1.87
N SER A 92 14.96 -9.27 1.33
CA SER A 92 15.92 -9.21 0.23
C SER A 92 15.24 -8.82 -1.08
N ALA A 93 16.01 -8.33 -2.06
CA ALA A 93 15.49 -8.03 -3.40
C ALA A 93 14.85 -9.27 -4.05
N GLY A 94 15.47 -10.45 -3.94
CA GLY A 94 14.91 -11.70 -4.48
C GLY A 94 13.59 -12.10 -3.80
N THR A 95 13.44 -11.83 -2.50
CA THR A 95 12.17 -12.05 -1.80
C THR A 95 11.08 -11.09 -2.28
N ILE A 96 11.41 -9.83 -2.49
CA ILE A 96 10.47 -8.84 -3.04
C ILE A 96 10.00 -9.23 -4.44
N GLU A 97 10.92 -9.69 -5.29
CA GLU A 97 10.61 -10.20 -6.62
C GLU A 97 9.65 -11.39 -6.55
N GLN A 98 9.89 -12.35 -5.65
CA GLN A 98 9.00 -13.50 -5.45
C GLN A 98 7.60 -13.05 -4.99
N LEU A 99 7.49 -12.10 -4.05
CA LEU A 99 6.20 -11.58 -3.61
C LEU A 99 5.43 -10.88 -4.74
N ALA A 100 6.13 -10.23 -5.67
CA ALA A 100 5.53 -9.62 -6.84
C ALA A 100 5.07 -10.68 -7.87
N ASP A 101 5.86 -11.73 -8.07
CA ASP A 101 5.48 -12.88 -8.89
C ASP A 101 4.24 -13.57 -8.35
N ASP A 102 4.19 -13.84 -7.05
CA ASP A 102 3.06 -14.49 -6.39
C ASP A 102 1.78 -13.63 -6.48
N ALA A 103 1.91 -12.31 -6.35
CA ALA A 103 0.77 -11.39 -6.45
C ALA A 103 0.21 -11.31 -7.88
N THR A 104 1.08 -11.36 -8.89
CA THR A 104 0.75 -11.10 -10.31
C THR A 104 0.70 -12.35 -11.17
N GLN A 105 0.98 -13.53 -10.60
CA GLN A 105 1.22 -14.78 -11.30
C GLN A 105 2.25 -14.63 -12.43
N GLU A 106 3.40 -14.04 -12.12
CA GLU A 106 4.47 -13.73 -13.10
C GLU A 106 3.95 -12.81 -14.23
N ASP A 107 3.27 -11.71 -13.86
CA ASP A 107 2.60 -10.73 -14.75
C ASP A 107 1.47 -11.30 -15.63
N ARG A 108 1.01 -12.55 -15.42
CA ARG A 108 -0.17 -13.11 -16.12
C ARG A 108 -1.48 -12.44 -15.73
N ILE A 109 -1.54 -11.82 -14.55
CA ILE A 109 -2.68 -11.04 -14.09
C ILE A 109 -2.27 -9.63 -13.68
N ARG A 110 -3.16 -8.66 -13.94
CA ARG A 110 -3.04 -7.29 -13.41
C ARG A 110 -3.87 -7.13 -12.16
N ILE A 111 -3.34 -6.39 -11.19
CA ILE A 111 -3.95 -6.25 -9.86
C ILE A 111 -4.71 -4.94 -9.77
N GLY A 112 -6.01 -5.01 -9.45
CA GLY A 112 -6.86 -3.84 -9.24
C GLY A 112 -7.53 -3.32 -10.51
N VAL A 113 -8.37 -2.30 -10.34
CA VAL A 113 -9.16 -1.70 -11.44
C VAL A 113 -8.99 -0.19 -11.56
N PHE A 114 -8.51 0.48 -10.50
CA PHE A 114 -8.26 1.92 -10.54
C PHE A 114 -6.98 2.22 -11.33
N HIS A 115 -5.90 1.54 -10.97
CA HIS A 115 -4.66 1.50 -11.72
C HIS A 115 -4.17 0.03 -11.75
N PRO A 116 -4.45 -0.73 -12.83
CA PRO A 116 -4.10 -2.14 -12.90
C PRO A 116 -2.58 -2.36 -12.80
N LEU A 117 -2.12 -2.83 -11.64
CA LEU A 117 -0.69 -2.96 -11.33
C LEU A 117 -0.06 -4.12 -12.09
N THR A 118 1.12 -3.84 -12.63
CA THR A 118 2.07 -4.83 -13.17
C THR A 118 2.90 -5.46 -12.05
N ARG A 119 3.66 -6.51 -12.40
CA ARG A 119 4.75 -7.02 -11.55
C ARG A 119 5.74 -5.93 -11.15
N ALA A 120 6.11 -5.06 -12.08
CA ALA A 120 7.08 -3.98 -11.81
C ALA A 120 6.54 -2.94 -10.81
N ASP A 121 5.25 -2.62 -10.90
CA ASP A 121 4.57 -1.74 -9.95
C ASP A 121 4.52 -2.39 -8.55
N ALA A 122 4.22 -3.69 -8.49
CA ALA A 122 4.25 -4.45 -7.23
C ALA A 122 5.65 -4.43 -6.58
N ILE A 123 6.72 -4.65 -7.35
CA ILE A 123 8.11 -4.54 -6.86
C ILE A 123 8.38 -3.14 -6.30
N THR A 124 7.96 -2.10 -7.00
CA THR A 124 8.13 -0.70 -6.57
C THR A 124 7.44 -0.46 -5.22
N ILE A 125 6.20 -0.94 -5.08
CA ILE A 125 5.42 -0.79 -3.85
C ILE A 125 6.02 -1.57 -2.69
N TYR A 126 6.39 -2.85 -2.89
CA TYR A 126 7.02 -3.67 -1.84
C TYR A 126 8.35 -3.08 -1.40
N THR A 127 9.17 -2.60 -2.34
CA THR A 127 10.46 -1.97 -2.04
C THR A 127 10.25 -0.72 -1.19
N ALA A 128 9.28 0.13 -1.53
CA ALA A 128 8.96 1.32 -0.74
C ALA A 128 8.46 0.97 0.67
N ALA A 129 7.73 -0.14 0.83
CA ALA A 129 7.26 -0.62 2.14
C ALA A 129 8.34 -1.32 2.98
N ASN A 130 9.53 -1.60 2.42
CA ASN A 130 10.55 -2.42 3.05
C ASN A 130 11.50 -1.64 3.99
N HIS A 131 10.93 -1.01 5.01
CA HIS A 131 11.65 -0.25 6.04
C HIS A 131 11.13 -0.53 7.45
#